data_AF-A0A2G4YS34-F1
#
_entry.id   AF-A0A2G4YS34-F1
#
_cell.length_a   1.000
_cell.length_b   1.000
_cell.length_c   1.000
_cell.angle_alpha   90.00
_cell.angle_beta   90.00
_cell.angle_gamma   90.00
#
_symmetry.space_group_name_H-M   'P 1'
#
loop_
_entity.id
_entity.type
_entity.pdbx_description
1 polymer ?
#
loop_
_entity_poly.entity_id
_entity_poly.type
_entity_poly.pdbx_seq_one_letter_code
_entity_poly.pdbx_strand_id
1 'polypeptide(L)' 'MITGMQVRLGRTALRLSVRDLATKTGLTANTINRFENGSDAKGSTIQKLQSYLETSGVEFIAENGGGVGVRLKK' A
#
# COMPACT_ATOMS: atom_id res chain seq x y z
N MET A 1 10.50 -4.89 -2.02
CA MET A 1 9.94 -3.77 -1.23
C MET A 1 8.77 -3.23 -2.02
N ILE A 2 7.59 -3.05 -1.42
CA ILE A 2 6.42 -2.51 -2.15
C ILE A 2 6.61 -1.02 -2.43
N THR A 3 6.07 -0.54 -3.56
CA THR A 3 6.16 0.88 -3.93
C THR A 3 4.94 1.67 -3.45
N GLY A 4 5.08 3.00 -3.38
CA GLY A 4 3.96 3.89 -3.13
C GLY A 4 2.82 3.73 -4.14
N MET A 5 3.16 3.47 -5.41
CA MET A 5 2.18 3.17 -6.45
C MET A 5 1.41 1.89 -6.14
N GLN A 6 2.09 0.81 -5.73
CA GLN A 6 1.42 -0.43 -5.34
C GLN A 6 0.49 -0.25 -4.13
N VAL A 7 0.89 0.56 -3.15
CA VAL A 7 0.01 0.89 -2.01
C VAL A 7 -1.25 1.62 -2.49
N ARG A 8 -1.10 2.61 -3.38
CA ARG A 8 -2.24 3.33 -3.97
C ARG A 8 -3.19 2.39 -4.71
N LEU A 9 -2.63 1.48 -5.52
CA LEU A 9 -3.42 0.48 -6.26
C LEU A 9 -4.15 -0.47 -5.32
N GLY A 10 -3.46 -1.03 -4.32
CA GLY A 10 -4.07 -1.94 -3.34
C GLY A 10 -5.17 -1.26 -2.53
N ARG A 11 -4.92 -0.03 -2.08
CA ARG A 11 -5.93 0.80 -1.39
C ARG A 11 -7.16 1.03 -2.25
N THR A 12 -6.96 1.36 -3.53
CA THR A 12 -8.05 1.59 -4.49
C THR A 12 -8.84 0.32 -4.78
N ALA A 13 -8.16 -0.82 -4.94
CA ALA A 13 -8.79 -2.12 -5.15
C ALA A 13 -9.72 -2.52 -3.98
N LEU A 14 -9.34 -2.15 -2.76
CA LEU A 14 -10.14 -2.37 -1.54
C LEU A 14 -11.15 -1.25 -1.25
N ARG A 15 -11.28 -0.25 -2.14
CA ARG A 15 -12.16 0.93 -1.97
C ARG A 15 -11.90 1.72 -0.69
N LEU A 16 -10.66 1.73 -0.22
CA LEU A 16 -10.25 2.47 0.97
C LEU A 16 -9.87 3.92 0.62
N SER A 17 -10.31 4.88 1.43
CA SER A 17 -9.72 6.21 1.40
C SER A 17 -8.36 6.21 2.10
N VAL A 18 -7.55 7.25 1.86
CA VAL A 18 -6.28 7.44 2.59
C VAL A 18 -6.52 7.55 4.11
N ARG A 19 -7.65 8.15 4.51
CA ARG A 19 -8.05 8.27 5.92
C ARG A 19 -8.41 6.92 6.53
N ASP A 20 -9.11 6.06 5.78
CA ASP A 20 -9.44 4.70 6.25
C ASP A 20 -8.16 3.89 6.46
N LEU A 21 -7.25 3.92 5.47
CA LEU A 21 -5.98 3.21 5.58
C LEU A 21 -5.13 3.74 6.74
N ALA A 22 -5.11 5.05 6.95
CA ALA A 22 -4.44 5.68 8.09
C ALA A 22 -4.98 5.15 9.43
N THR A 23 -6.30 5.20 9.62
CA THR A 23 -6.95 4.67 10.82
C THR A 23 -6.66 3.18 11.04
N LYS A 24 -6.71 2.37 9.98
CA LYS A 24 -6.52 0.91 10.07
C LYS A 24 -5.07 0.48 10.32
N THR A 25 -4.09 1.28 9.89
CA THR A 25 -2.66 0.99 10.05
C THR A 25 -2.02 1.71 11.24
N GLY A 26 -2.75 2.64 11.88
CA GLY A 26 -2.20 3.53 12.91
C GLY A 26 -1.13 4.48 12.37
N LEU A 27 -1.20 4.81 11.08
CA LEU A 27 -0.33 5.79 10.42
C LEU A 27 -1.08 7.11 10.25
N THR A 28 -0.35 8.19 9.96
CA THR A 28 -1.00 9.46 9.59
C THR A 28 -1.36 9.47 8.11
N ALA A 29 -2.47 10.11 7.75
CA ALA A 29 -2.86 10.28 6.35
C ALA A 29 -1.77 10.98 5.51
N ASN A 30 -1.02 11.92 6.11
CA ASN A 30 0.09 12.61 5.45
C ASN A 30 1.24 11.65 5.12
N THR A 31 1.58 10.74 6.05
CA THR A 31 2.61 9.71 5.80
C THR A 31 2.25 8.84 4.60
N ILE A 32 0.98 8.41 4.52
CA ILE A 32 0.48 7.58 3.42
C ILE A 32 0.49 8.37 2.11
N ASN A 33 -0.04 9.60 2.09
CA ASN A 33 -0.05 10.45 0.90
C ASN A 33 1.36 10.69 0.36
N ARG A 34 2.33 11.02 1.24
CA ARG A 34 3.72 11.23 0.82
C ARG A 34 4.31 9.97 0.19
N PHE A 35 4.09 8.81 0.82
CA PHE A 35 4.57 7.54 0.29
C PHE A 35 3.92 7.19 -1.05
N GLU A 36 2.59 7.30 -1.17
CA GLU A 36 1.84 7.07 -2.41
C GLU A 36 2.23 8.03 -3.56
N ASN A 37 2.88 9.15 -3.26
CA ASN A 37 3.40 10.12 -4.23
C ASN A 37 4.92 10.06 -4.39
N GLY A 38 5.57 8.99 -3.93
CA GLY A 38 6.98 8.70 -4.24
C GLY A 38 7.99 9.23 -3.22
N SER A 39 7.55 9.76 -2.06
CA SER A 39 8.48 10.00 -0.96
C SER A 39 8.91 8.69 -0.30
N ASP A 40 10.12 8.65 0.23
CA ASP A 40 10.57 7.54 1.06
C ASP A 40 9.73 7.41 2.33
N ALA A 41 9.60 6.17 2.80
CA ALA A 41 8.98 5.84 4.07
C ALA A 41 9.89 4.94 4.90
N LYS A 42 9.77 5.04 6.23
CA LYS A 42 10.49 4.15 7.14
C LYS A 42 10.08 2.70 6.87
N GLY A 43 11.00 1.75 7.05
CA GLY A 43 10.71 0.32 6.87
C GLY A 43 9.49 -0.16 7.68
N SER A 44 9.32 0.35 8.90
CA SER A 44 8.14 0.06 9.73
C SER A 44 6.81 0.58 9.15
N THR A 45 6.84 1.68 8.40
CA THR A 45 5.67 2.21 7.69
C THR A 45 5.32 1.31 6.51
N ILE A 46 6.33 0.91 5.73
CA ILE A 46 6.16 0.01 4.59
C ILE A 46 5.59 -1.33 5.07
N GLN A 47 6.13 -1.90 6.15
CA GLN A 47 5.64 -3.15 6.75
C GLN A 47 4.17 -3.03 7.17
N LYS A 48 3.79 -1.96 7.89
CA LYS A 48 2.39 -1.75 8.31
C LYS A 48 1.42 -1.67 7.12
N LEU A 49 1.80 -0.94 6.07
CA LEU A 49 0.99 -0.81 4.86
C LEU A 49 0.88 -2.15 4.12
N GLN A 50 2.02 -2.83 3.93
CA GLN A 50 2.07 -4.13 3.28
C GLN A 50 1.21 -5.16 3.99
N SER A 51 1.44 -5.37 5.29
CA SER A 51 0.74 -6.39 6.07
C SER A 51 -0.76 -6.14 6.13
N TYR A 52 -1.20 -4.89 6.29
CA TYR A 52 -2.63 -4.57 6.32
C TYR A 52 -3.31 -4.85 4.98
N LEU A 53 -2.72 -4.38 3.87
CA LEU A 53 -3.28 -4.60 2.54
C LEU A 53 -3.30 -6.09 2.18
N GLU A 54 -2.22 -6.82 2.50
CA GLU A 54 -2.15 -8.27 2.28
C GLU A 54 -3.19 -9.06 3.07
N THR A 55 -3.41 -8.69 4.32
CA THR A 55 -4.43 -9.30 5.19
C THR A 55 -5.85 -8.94 4.72
N SER A 56 -6.01 -7.77 4.11
CA SER A 56 -7.28 -7.30 3.56
C SER A 56 -7.60 -7.87 2.18
N GLY A 57 -6.75 -8.74 1.63
CA GLY A 57 -7.01 -9.45 0.37
C GLY A 57 -6.20 -8.95 -0.83
N VAL A 58 -5.22 -8.07 -0.66
CA VAL A 58 -4.30 -7.67 -1.73
C VAL A 58 -3.13 -8.64 -1.80
N GLU A 59 -2.57 -8.83 -2.99
CA GLU A 59 -1.29 -9.48 -3.20
C GLU A 59 -0.43 -8.62 -4.11
N PHE A 60 0.80 -8.35 -3.66
CA PHE A 60 1.73 -7.48 -4.38
C PHE A 60 2.53 -8.27 -5.40
N ILE A 61 2.54 -7.78 -6.63
CA ILE A 61 3.29 -8.40 -7.74
C ILE A 61 4.55 -7.58 -7.96
N ALA A 62 5.71 -8.23 -7.80
CA ALA A 62 6.99 -7.61 -8.09
C ALA A 62 7.15 -7.33 -9.58
N GLU A 63 7.96 -6.34 -9.90
CA GLU A 63 8.10 -5.81 -11.26
C GLU A 63 8.49 -6.89 -12.28
N ASN A 64 9.35 -7.85 -11.94
CA ASN A 64 9.73 -9.05 -12.72
C ASN A 64 9.80 -8.86 -14.26
N GLY A 65 10.15 -7.65 -14.74
CA GLY A 65 10.20 -7.26 -16.16
C GLY A 65 8.90 -6.70 -16.77
N GLY A 66 7.75 -6.77 -16.09
CA GLY A 66 6.43 -6.32 -16.60
C GLY A 66 5.84 -5.09 -15.92
N GLY A 67 6.53 -4.48 -14.95
CA GLY A 67 6.00 -3.37 -14.15
C GLY A 67 5.40 -3.83 -12.82
N VAL A 68 5.36 -2.93 -11.83
CA VAL A 68 4.77 -3.22 -10.52
C VAL A 68 3.25 -3.37 -10.60
N GLY A 69 2.69 -4.30 -9.83
CA GLY A 69 1.24 -4.55 -9.83
C GLY A 69 0.66 -5.01 -8.49
N VAL A 70 -0.66 -5.14 -8.45
CA VAL A 70 -1.43 -5.75 -7.36
C VAL A 70 -2.49 -6.68 -7.94
N ARG A 71 -2.83 -7.76 -7.24
CA ARG A 71 -4.06 -8.54 -7.49
C ARG A 71 -4.89 -8.67 -6.21
N LEU A 72 -6.18 -8.98 -6.38
CA LEU A 72 -7.02 -9.40 -5.27
C LEU A 72 -6.95 -10.92 -5.10
N LYS A 73 -6.87 -11.37 -3.86
CA LYS A 73 -7.00 -12.78 -3.48
C LYS A 73 -8.44 -13.24 -3.77
N LYS A 74 -8.60 -14.53 -4.08
CA LYS A 74 -9.90 -15.19 -4.20
C LYS A 74 -10.57 -15.32 -2.84
#